data_AF-H9IUR0-F1
#
_entry.id   AF-H9IUR0-F1
#
_cell.length_a   1.000
_cell.length_b   1.000
_cell.length_c   1.000
_cell.angle_alpha   90.00
_cell.angle_beta   90.00
_cell.angle_gamma   90.00
#
_symmetry.space_group_name_H-M   'P 1'
#
loop_
_entity.id
_entity.type
_entity.pdbx_description
1 polymer ?
#
loop_
_entity_poly.entity_id
_entity_poly.type
_entity_poly.pdbx_seq_one_letter_code
_entity_poly.pdbx_strand_id
1 'polypeptide(L)'
;MDNLYTKGELLQVHTKNYDVFEGRFYSMAQDKTKISLYDVKEIPHGDANDGVLHYYDSEIREVVKLQESTEKKVLKISQTKYEEILKISKKYIFINQVDKSFHEAVDDLNQQDFIAVSGDGANMGRKCKMPFLVLSTDHQIYIFDIQVMQYHAFESGLKKILEGDSPKKIAHDCRKLSDCLYHKHNVKLKSVFDTQVGDLIITKNKKVTLPNKVKSLGECLTNYLGLQQNTIDEKLDIVQSTERPLSVKIKDSLARNIAFLHHLSEVINEEMQLPFYRGVECYIENIRSSDDFKAWELCGKLNQIPKEFRNAIDY
;
A
#
# COMPACT_ATOMS: atom_id res chain seq x y z
N MET A 1 21.46 11.73 -31.05
CA MET A 1 22.32 10.93 -30.15
C MET A 1 21.56 9.65 -29.89
N ASP A 2 21.98 8.58 -30.56
CA ASP A 2 21.40 7.25 -30.37
C ASP A 2 21.81 6.75 -28.99
N ASN A 3 21.04 7.14 -27.97
CA ASN A 3 21.15 6.54 -26.66
C ASN A 3 20.69 5.10 -26.80
N LEU A 4 21.65 4.16 -26.82
CA LEU A 4 21.37 2.71 -26.90
C LEU A 4 20.39 2.25 -25.81
N TYR A 5 20.39 2.93 -24.66
CA TYR A 5 19.62 2.57 -23.49
C TYR A 5 18.95 3.80 -22.87
N THR A 6 17.80 3.58 -22.26
CA THR A 6 17.02 4.57 -21.52
C THR A 6 17.15 4.36 -20.01
N LYS A 7 17.23 5.45 -19.22
CA LYS A 7 17.44 5.35 -17.77
C LYS A 7 16.37 4.48 -17.12
N GLY A 8 16.79 3.48 -16.34
CA GLY A 8 15.91 2.51 -15.68
C GLY A 8 15.74 1.17 -16.40
N GLU A 9 16.19 1.05 -17.65
CA GLU A 9 16.12 -0.22 -18.40
C GLU A 9 16.96 -1.30 -17.73
N LEU A 10 16.41 -2.52 -17.65
CA LEU A 10 17.11 -3.66 -17.07
C LEU A 10 18.14 -4.20 -18.05
N LEU A 11 19.41 -4.23 -17.62
CA LEU A 11 20.54 -4.66 -18.41
C LEU A 11 21.30 -5.77 -17.66
N GLN A 12 21.82 -6.71 -18.43
CA GLN A 12 22.83 -7.65 -17.99
C GLN A 12 24.18 -7.26 -18.61
N VAL A 13 25.18 -7.00 -17.77
CA VAL A 13 26.56 -6.79 -18.17
C VAL A 13 27.32 -8.09 -17.96
N HIS A 14 27.82 -8.67 -19.05
CA HIS A 14 28.66 -9.85 -19.01
C HIS A 14 30.11 -9.40 -19.12
N THR A 15 30.93 -9.71 -18.12
CA THR A 15 32.34 -9.32 -18.11
C THR A 15 33.19 -10.33 -18.90
N LYS A 16 34.40 -9.92 -19.29
CA LYS A 16 35.40 -10.81 -19.90
C LYS A 16 35.88 -11.91 -18.95
N ASN A 17 35.67 -11.74 -17.65
CA ASN A 17 35.98 -12.74 -16.62
C ASN A 17 34.83 -13.73 -16.39
N TYR A 18 33.77 -13.66 -17.20
CA TYR A 18 32.57 -14.50 -17.12
C TYR A 18 31.62 -14.21 -15.95
N ASP A 19 31.82 -13.08 -15.26
CA ASP A 19 30.87 -12.60 -14.27
C ASP A 19 29.66 -11.96 -14.96
N VAL A 20 28.48 -12.12 -14.36
CA VAL A 20 27.23 -11.56 -14.88
C VAL A 20 26.63 -10.65 -13.84
N PHE A 21 26.50 -9.37 -14.19
CA PHE A 21 25.86 -8.36 -13.35
C PHE A 21 24.54 -7.95 -13.98
N GLU A 22 23.45 -8.04 -13.23
CA GLU A 22 22.15 -7.50 -13.63
C GLU A 22 21.89 -6.22 -12.86
N GLY A 23 21.52 -5.15 -13.56
CA GLY A 23 21.21 -3.86 -12.95
C GLY A 23 20.42 -2.95 -13.89
N ARG A 24 20.04 -1.77 -13.41
CA ARG A 24 19.28 -0.79 -14.19
C ARG A 24 20.18 0.29 -14.77
N PHE A 25 19.99 0.62 -16.04
CA PHE A 25 20.77 1.62 -16.74
C PHE A 25 20.68 2.98 -16.06
N TYR A 26 21.82 3.54 -15.67
CA TYR A 26 21.92 4.88 -15.10
C TYR A 26 22.38 5.91 -16.14
N SER A 27 23.53 5.67 -16.76
CA SER A 27 24.12 6.54 -17.79
C SER A 27 25.23 5.83 -18.57
N MET A 28 25.61 6.42 -19.71
CA MET A 28 26.73 6.00 -20.55
C MET A 28 27.62 7.22 -20.82
N ALA A 29 28.94 7.05 -20.83
CA ALA A 29 29.87 8.09 -21.27
C ALA A 29 29.67 8.41 -22.77
N GLN A 30 29.98 9.64 -23.19
CA GLN A 30 29.79 10.10 -24.58
C GLN A 30 30.58 9.28 -25.60
N ASP A 31 31.77 8.82 -25.21
CA ASP A 31 32.66 7.94 -25.98
C ASP A 31 32.28 6.45 -25.90
N LYS A 32 31.22 6.12 -25.14
CA LYS A 32 30.73 4.75 -24.88
C LYS A 32 31.76 3.84 -24.18
N THR A 33 32.81 4.38 -23.57
CA THR A 33 33.85 3.59 -22.89
C THR A 33 33.43 3.14 -21.49
N LYS A 34 32.37 3.75 -20.94
CA LYS A 34 31.86 3.46 -19.60
C LYS A 34 30.34 3.42 -19.56
N ILE A 35 29.79 2.32 -19.05
CA ILE A 35 28.37 2.18 -18.68
C ILE A 35 28.23 2.22 -17.16
N SER A 36 27.16 2.83 -16.67
CA SER A 36 26.84 2.90 -15.24
C SER A 36 25.48 2.28 -14.97
N LEU A 37 25.40 1.41 -13.96
CA LEU A 37 24.19 0.72 -13.53
C LEU A 37 23.89 0.99 -12.04
N TYR A 38 22.63 0.95 -11.63
CA TYR A 38 22.20 0.95 -10.23
C TYR A 38 21.32 -0.28 -9.92
N ASP A 39 21.01 -0.55 -8.65
CA ASP A 39 20.31 -1.78 -8.23
C ASP A 39 21.00 -3.04 -8.78
N VAL A 40 22.33 -3.05 -8.71
CA VAL A 40 23.11 -4.09 -9.37
C VAL A 40 23.24 -5.30 -8.45
N LYS A 41 22.98 -6.48 -9.00
CA LYS A 41 23.25 -7.78 -8.37
C LYS A 41 24.15 -8.61 -9.26
N GLU A 42 25.02 -9.39 -8.65
CA GLU A 42 25.79 -10.42 -9.34
C GLU A 42 24.96 -11.71 -9.46
N ILE A 43 24.96 -12.36 -10.62
CA ILE A 43 24.17 -13.56 -10.87
C ILE A 43 25.09 -14.80 -10.78
N PRO A 44 24.70 -15.87 -10.05
CA PRO A 44 23.38 -16.13 -9.48
C PRO A 44 23.19 -15.74 -7.99
N HIS A 45 24.24 -15.31 -7.28
CA HIS A 45 24.21 -15.26 -5.81
C HIS A 45 24.67 -13.94 -5.17
N GLY A 46 24.59 -12.82 -5.89
CA GLY A 46 24.89 -11.50 -5.36
C GLY A 46 23.68 -10.82 -4.73
N ASP A 47 23.88 -10.27 -3.52
CA ASP A 47 22.94 -9.30 -2.96
C ASP A 47 22.94 -8.02 -3.79
N ALA A 48 21.78 -7.36 -3.87
CA ALA A 48 21.65 -6.10 -4.58
C ALA A 48 22.46 -5.01 -3.88
N ASN A 49 23.28 -4.29 -4.65
CA ASN A 49 24.07 -3.18 -4.19
C ASN A 49 23.32 -1.86 -4.45
N ASP A 50 23.07 -1.08 -3.40
CA ASP A 50 22.34 0.21 -3.46
C ASP A 50 23.12 1.31 -4.22
N GLY A 51 24.40 1.06 -4.54
CA GLY A 51 25.26 2.01 -5.24
C GLY A 51 25.12 2.02 -6.77
N VAL A 52 25.63 3.07 -7.40
CA VAL A 52 25.89 3.08 -8.84
C VAL A 52 27.24 2.41 -9.09
N LEU A 53 27.23 1.31 -9.84
CA LEU A 53 28.43 0.61 -10.30
C LEU A 53 28.77 1.02 -11.72
N HIS A 54 30.07 1.08 -12.01
CA HIS A 54 30.61 1.48 -13.30
C HIS A 54 31.36 0.31 -13.93
N TYR A 55 31.10 0.08 -15.22
CA TYR A 55 31.76 -0.94 -16.01
C TYR A 55 32.39 -0.29 -17.23
N TYR A 56 33.61 -0.69 -17.55
CA TYR A 56 34.37 -0.13 -18.66
C TYR A 56 34.36 -1.10 -19.85
N ASP A 57 34.34 -0.58 -21.07
CA ASP A 57 34.43 -1.35 -22.32
C ASP A 57 35.57 -2.39 -22.29
N SER A 58 36.72 -2.03 -21.72
CA SER A 58 37.86 -2.94 -21.54
C SER A 58 37.53 -4.22 -20.76
N GLU A 59 36.51 -4.19 -19.89
CA GLU A 59 36.08 -5.28 -19.01
C GLU A 59 34.82 -5.99 -19.52
N ILE A 60 34.05 -5.35 -20.38
CA ILE A 60 32.76 -5.83 -20.86
C ILE A 60 32.95 -6.75 -22.07
N ARG A 61 32.30 -7.92 -22.03
CA ARG A 61 32.20 -8.84 -23.16
C ARG A 61 30.97 -8.51 -24.00
N GLU A 62 29.82 -8.33 -23.35
CA GLU A 62 28.56 -7.95 -23.98
C GLU A 62 27.63 -7.30 -22.96
N VAL A 63 26.68 -6.50 -23.46
CA VAL A 63 25.58 -5.95 -22.66
C VAL A 63 24.27 -6.42 -23.26
N VAL A 64 23.54 -7.23 -22.51
CA VAL A 64 22.24 -7.77 -22.90
C VAL A 64 21.15 -6.88 -22.34
N LYS A 65 20.30 -6.33 -23.22
CA LYS A 65 19.09 -5.65 -22.80
C LYS A 65 18.05 -6.71 -22.45
N LEU A 66 17.72 -6.83 -21.18
CA LEU A 66 16.67 -7.73 -20.75
C LEU A 66 15.33 -7.05 -21.07
N GLN A 67 14.51 -7.71 -21.87
CA GLN A 67 13.09 -7.41 -21.83
C GLN A 67 12.64 -7.83 -20.44
N GLU A 68 12.30 -6.86 -19.58
CA GLU A 68 11.53 -7.16 -18.38
C GLU A 68 10.42 -8.09 -18.84
N SER A 69 10.40 -9.31 -18.29
CA SER A 69 9.27 -10.19 -18.51
C SER A 69 8.07 -9.35 -18.09
N THR A 70 7.31 -8.87 -19.06
CA THR A 70 5.92 -8.53 -18.85
C THR A 70 5.20 -9.85 -18.59
N GLU A 71 5.52 -10.51 -17.47
CA GLU A 71 4.47 -10.60 -16.49
C GLU A 71 4.01 -9.16 -16.31
N LYS A 72 3.06 -8.73 -17.16
CA LYS A 72 2.11 -7.70 -16.76
C LYS A 72 1.71 -8.20 -15.39
N LYS A 73 2.22 -7.59 -14.31
CA LYS A 73 1.72 -7.87 -12.97
C LYS A 73 0.24 -7.57 -13.13
N VAL A 74 -0.53 -8.63 -13.32
CA VAL A 74 -1.93 -8.52 -13.65
C VAL A 74 -2.49 -7.79 -12.45
N LEU A 75 -3.09 -6.63 -12.71
CA LEU A 75 -3.80 -5.91 -11.67
C LEU A 75 -4.71 -6.95 -11.01
N LYS A 76 -4.49 -7.19 -9.71
CA LYS A 76 -5.36 -8.08 -8.94
C LYS A 76 -6.70 -7.39 -8.68
N ILE A 77 -6.69 -6.05 -8.74
CA ILE A 77 -7.86 -5.20 -8.83
C ILE A 77 -8.41 -5.16 -10.26
N SER A 78 -9.73 -5.06 -10.42
CA SER A 78 -10.35 -4.87 -11.73
C SER A 78 -9.99 -3.51 -12.33
N GLN A 79 -9.90 -3.44 -13.67
CA GLN A 79 -9.61 -2.20 -14.38
C GLN A 79 -10.65 -1.10 -14.06
N THR A 80 -11.93 -1.47 -13.95
CA THR A 80 -13.01 -0.55 -13.58
C THR A 80 -12.83 0.05 -12.18
N LYS A 81 -12.52 -0.77 -11.16
CA LYS A 81 -12.31 -0.27 -9.80
C LYS A 81 -11.03 0.57 -9.70
N TYR A 82 -9.99 0.20 -10.43
CA TYR A 82 -8.77 1.01 -10.53
C TYR A 82 -9.06 2.42 -11.10
N GLU A 83 -9.80 2.52 -12.20
CA GLU A 83 -10.18 3.79 -12.81
C GLU A 83 -11.10 4.64 -11.92
N GLU A 84 -12.02 4.00 -11.19
CA GLU A 84 -12.87 4.64 -10.19
C GLU A 84 -12.03 5.30 -9.07
N ILE A 85 -11.10 4.55 -8.47
CA ILE A 85 -10.23 5.06 -7.40
C ILE A 85 -9.32 6.18 -7.94
N LEU A 86 -8.80 6.06 -9.16
CA LEU A 86 -8.03 7.14 -9.78
C LEU A 86 -8.87 8.42 -9.97
N LYS A 87 -10.16 8.29 -10.27
CA LYS A 87 -11.08 9.43 -10.39
C LYS A 87 -11.30 10.09 -9.03
N ILE A 88 -11.47 9.30 -7.96
CA ILE A 88 -11.57 9.80 -6.58
C ILE A 88 -10.29 10.54 -6.19
N SER A 89 -9.11 10.00 -6.55
CA SER A 89 -7.81 10.63 -6.26
C SER A 89 -7.65 12.05 -6.83
N LYS A 90 -8.38 12.38 -7.90
CA LYS A 90 -8.38 13.70 -8.56
C LYS A 90 -9.50 14.63 -8.10
N LYS A 91 -10.42 14.15 -7.26
CA LYS A 91 -11.62 14.86 -6.78
C LYS A 91 -11.54 15.20 -5.29
N TYR A 92 -10.35 15.27 -4.71
CA TYR A 92 -10.19 15.62 -3.30
C TYR A 92 -10.76 17.00 -2.98
N ILE A 93 -11.24 17.18 -1.77
CA ILE A 93 -11.69 18.46 -1.22
C ILE A 93 -10.63 18.94 -0.24
N PHE A 94 -10.10 20.14 -0.47
CA PHE A 94 -9.15 20.79 0.41
C PHE A 94 -9.89 21.76 1.34
N ILE A 95 -9.75 21.57 2.65
CA ILE A 95 -10.48 22.29 3.68
C ILE A 95 -9.47 22.97 4.59
N ASN A 96 -9.46 24.31 4.61
CA ASN A 96 -8.51 25.11 5.39
C ASN A 96 -9.17 26.05 6.40
N GLN A 97 -10.50 26.00 6.51
CA GLN A 97 -11.29 26.77 7.47
C GLN A 97 -12.39 25.88 8.04
N VAL A 98 -12.80 26.15 9.28
CA VAL A 98 -14.00 25.52 9.88
C VAL A 98 -15.22 26.25 9.32
N ASP A 99 -15.59 25.90 8.09
CA ASP A 99 -16.68 26.49 7.33
C ASP A 99 -17.75 25.44 6.98
N LYS A 100 -18.64 25.77 6.03
CA LYS A 100 -19.68 24.83 5.57
C LYS A 100 -19.08 23.53 5.02
N SER A 101 -18.01 23.61 4.24
CA SER A 101 -17.36 22.44 3.63
C SER A 101 -16.71 21.54 4.69
N PHE A 102 -16.19 22.14 5.76
CA PHE A 102 -15.69 21.40 6.93
C PHE A 102 -16.81 20.59 7.59
N HIS A 103 -17.95 21.21 7.87
CA HIS A 103 -19.06 20.52 8.52
C HIS A 103 -19.67 19.43 7.63
N GLU A 104 -19.83 19.69 6.33
CA GLU A 104 -20.27 18.68 5.35
C GLU A 104 -19.32 17.47 5.31
N ALA A 105 -18.01 17.71 5.37
CA ALA A 105 -17.01 16.63 5.41
C ALA A 105 -17.07 15.82 6.72
N VAL A 106 -17.23 16.50 7.87
CA VAL A 106 -17.39 15.82 9.16
C VAL A 106 -18.67 14.99 9.19
N ASP A 107 -19.76 15.49 8.63
CA ASP A 107 -21.01 14.75 8.54
C ASP A 107 -20.85 13.52 7.63
N ASP A 108 -20.27 13.67 6.43
CA ASP A 108 -19.99 12.55 5.51
C ASP A 108 -19.14 11.46 6.16
N LEU A 109 -18.04 11.84 6.82
CA LEU A 109 -17.15 10.91 7.53
C LEU A 109 -17.88 10.15 8.65
N ASN A 110 -18.81 10.80 9.37
CA ASN A 110 -19.58 10.17 10.43
C ASN A 110 -20.70 9.24 9.92
N GLN A 111 -21.11 9.34 8.66
CA GLN A 111 -22.10 8.41 8.06
C GLN A 111 -21.48 7.06 7.66
N GLN A 112 -20.15 6.95 7.67
CA GLN A 112 -19.47 5.73 7.25
C GLN A 112 -19.21 4.79 8.43
N ASP A 113 -19.18 3.48 8.16
CA ASP A 113 -18.66 2.49 9.12
C ASP A 113 -17.13 2.51 9.18
N PHE A 114 -16.50 2.80 8.04
CA PHE A 114 -15.05 2.87 7.87
C PHE A 114 -14.66 4.19 7.21
N ILE A 115 -13.60 4.80 7.73
CA ILE A 115 -12.90 5.91 7.09
C ILE A 115 -11.42 5.57 7.02
N ALA A 116 -10.70 6.06 6.02
CA ALA A 116 -9.26 5.93 5.98
C ALA A 116 -8.58 7.17 6.55
N VAL A 117 -7.41 6.99 7.15
CA VAL A 117 -6.54 8.07 7.64
C VAL A 117 -5.10 7.82 7.15
N SER A 118 -4.53 8.82 6.46
CA SER A 118 -3.13 8.73 6.01
C SER A 118 -2.16 8.95 7.17
N GLY A 119 -1.01 8.27 7.11
CA GLY A 119 0.16 8.56 7.96
C GLY A 119 0.91 9.83 7.54
N ASP A 120 0.63 10.36 6.34
CA ASP A 120 1.24 11.58 5.83
C ASP A 120 0.99 12.76 6.79
N GLY A 121 2.04 13.54 7.03
CA GLY A 121 2.02 14.65 8.00
C GLY A 121 2.40 14.24 9.43
N ALA A 122 2.38 12.95 9.78
CA ALA A 122 2.77 12.44 11.11
C ALA A 122 4.12 11.70 11.13
N ASN A 123 4.92 11.81 10.07
CA ASN A 123 6.18 11.06 9.88
C ASN A 123 7.23 11.25 10.99
N MET A 124 7.15 12.34 11.75
CA MET A 124 8.06 12.68 12.87
C MET A 124 7.48 12.33 14.26
N GLY A 125 6.33 11.65 14.33
CA GLY A 125 5.66 11.30 15.59
C GLY A 125 5.45 12.51 16.48
N ARG A 126 5.72 12.37 17.78
CA ARG A 126 5.65 13.45 18.78
C ARG A 126 6.69 14.57 18.61
N LYS A 127 7.53 14.59 17.58
CA LYS A 127 8.49 15.70 17.39
C LYS A 127 7.85 16.90 16.71
N CYS A 128 6.94 16.69 15.77
CA CYS A 128 6.34 17.77 14.97
C CYS A 128 4.81 17.73 15.02
N LYS A 129 4.18 18.90 14.96
CA LYS A 129 2.73 19.00 14.67
C LYS A 129 2.50 18.61 13.21
N MET A 130 1.34 18.01 12.94
CA MET A 130 0.93 17.69 11.57
C MET A 130 0.59 18.98 10.81
N PRO A 131 1.16 19.21 9.62
CA PRO A 131 0.79 20.36 8.79
C PRO A 131 -0.58 20.18 8.13
N PHE A 132 -1.01 18.94 7.91
CA PHE A 132 -2.29 18.55 7.34
C PHE A 132 -2.71 17.19 7.88
N LEU A 133 -3.98 16.86 7.76
CA LEU A 133 -4.56 15.54 8.05
C LEU A 133 -5.38 15.12 6.85
N VAL A 134 -5.17 13.90 6.37
CA VAL A 134 -5.91 13.36 5.20
C VAL A 134 -6.82 12.25 5.68
N LEU A 135 -8.11 12.41 5.45
CA LEU A 135 -9.14 11.42 5.71
C LEU A 135 -9.90 11.11 4.43
N SER A 136 -10.48 9.93 4.33
CA SER A 136 -11.39 9.63 3.23
C SER A 136 -12.52 8.70 3.63
N THR A 137 -13.66 8.88 2.97
CA THR A 137 -14.68 7.83 2.81
C THR A 137 -14.29 6.94 1.63
N ASP A 138 -15.12 5.96 1.28
CA ASP A 138 -14.89 5.13 0.07
C ASP A 138 -15.10 5.93 -1.23
N HIS A 139 -15.71 7.13 -1.15
CA HIS A 139 -16.08 7.92 -2.32
C HIS A 139 -15.48 9.33 -2.37
N GLN A 140 -14.96 9.84 -1.25
CA GLN A 140 -14.44 11.22 -1.15
C GLN A 140 -13.19 11.30 -0.28
N ILE A 141 -12.19 12.05 -0.77
CA ILE A 141 -10.96 12.36 -0.03
C ILE A 141 -11.04 13.81 0.50
N TYR A 142 -10.66 14.00 1.75
CA TYR A 142 -10.61 15.27 2.44
C TYR A 142 -9.19 15.55 2.94
N ILE A 143 -8.67 16.73 2.58
CA ILE A 143 -7.36 17.21 3.06
C ILE A 143 -7.63 18.40 3.98
N PHE A 144 -7.48 18.20 5.28
CA PHE A 144 -7.64 19.22 6.31
C PHE A 144 -6.32 19.94 6.56
N ASP A 145 -6.29 21.25 6.38
CA ASP A 145 -5.12 22.10 6.67
C ASP A 145 -4.99 22.36 8.18
N ILE A 146 -4.37 21.41 8.88
CA ILE A 146 -4.16 21.46 10.32
C ILE A 146 -3.21 22.59 10.73
N GLN A 147 -2.29 23.01 9.86
CA GLN A 147 -1.41 24.14 10.16
C GLN A 147 -2.21 25.45 10.28
N VAL A 148 -3.20 25.64 9.40
CA VAL A 148 -4.05 26.83 9.40
C VAL A 148 -5.13 26.75 10.49
N MET A 149 -5.89 25.65 10.55
CA MET A 149 -7.01 25.52 11.49
C MET A 149 -6.58 25.19 12.93
N GLN A 150 -5.40 24.59 13.08
CA GLN A 150 -4.82 24.19 14.37
C GLN A 150 -5.79 23.32 15.19
N TYR A 151 -5.94 23.63 16.49
CA TYR A 151 -6.78 22.85 17.40
C TYR A 151 -8.27 22.97 17.10
N HIS A 152 -8.72 24.05 16.44
CA HIS A 152 -10.14 24.27 16.12
C HIS A 152 -10.70 23.16 15.23
N ALA A 153 -9.93 22.67 14.24
CA ALA A 153 -10.37 21.54 13.41
C ALA A 153 -10.64 20.27 14.25
N PHE A 154 -9.86 20.04 15.30
CA PHE A 154 -10.05 18.89 16.18
C PHE A 154 -11.26 19.06 17.09
N GLU A 155 -11.42 20.23 17.73
CA GLU A 155 -12.59 20.51 18.57
C GLU A 155 -13.90 20.52 17.80
N SER A 156 -13.88 20.97 16.54
CA SER A 156 -15.08 21.06 15.70
C SER A 156 -15.56 19.73 15.10
N GLY A 157 -14.87 18.60 15.37
CA GLY A 157 -15.40 17.28 15.02
C GLY A 157 -14.34 16.19 14.80
N LEU A 158 -13.15 16.55 14.31
CA LEU A 158 -12.15 15.54 13.92
C LEU A 158 -11.64 14.72 15.12
N LYS A 159 -11.53 15.32 16.31
CA LYS A 159 -11.16 14.60 17.53
C LYS A 159 -12.17 13.49 17.85
N LYS A 160 -13.47 13.80 17.79
CA LYS A 160 -14.53 12.82 18.07
C LYS A 160 -14.48 11.65 17.09
N ILE A 161 -14.27 11.92 15.80
CA ILE A 161 -14.10 10.90 14.76
C ILE A 161 -12.92 9.97 15.08
N LEU A 162 -11.74 10.55 15.38
CA LEU A 162 -10.52 9.80 15.60
C LEU A 162 -10.49 9.04 16.94
N GLU A 163 -11.18 9.52 17.97
CA GLU A 163 -11.28 8.89 19.29
C GLU A 163 -12.48 7.93 19.42
N GLY A 164 -13.46 8.03 18.51
CA GLY A 164 -14.69 7.24 18.54
C GLY A 164 -14.47 5.75 18.21
N ASP A 165 -15.42 4.92 18.65
CA ASP A 165 -15.49 3.50 18.27
C ASP A 165 -15.99 3.31 16.84
N SER A 166 -16.84 4.23 16.38
CA SER A 166 -17.29 4.38 14.99
C SER A 166 -17.13 5.85 14.56
N PRO A 167 -16.70 6.15 13.32
CA PRO A 167 -16.23 5.21 12.31
C PRO A 167 -14.93 4.51 12.71
N LYS A 168 -14.67 3.32 12.17
CA LYS A 168 -13.37 2.64 12.32
C LYS A 168 -12.36 3.26 11.36
N LYS A 169 -11.14 3.53 11.84
CA LYS A 169 -10.08 4.20 11.07
C LYS A 169 -9.20 3.16 10.38
N ILE A 170 -9.23 3.09 9.06
CA ILE A 170 -8.29 2.32 8.25
C ILE A 170 -6.99 3.10 8.19
N ALA A 171 -5.89 2.46 8.53
CA ALA A 171 -4.55 3.02 8.45
C ALA A 171 -3.57 1.99 7.87
N HIS A 172 -2.40 2.47 7.46
CA HIS A 172 -1.24 1.61 7.21
C HIS A 172 -0.12 2.05 8.14
N ASP A 173 0.27 1.20 9.08
CA ASP A 173 1.25 1.52 10.13
C ASP A 173 0.86 2.77 10.95
N CYS A 174 -0.14 2.63 11.81
CA CYS A 174 -0.63 3.75 12.61
C CYS A 174 0.29 4.18 13.77
N ARG A 175 1.50 3.60 13.93
CA ARG A 175 2.37 3.83 15.11
C ARG A 175 2.74 5.30 15.27
N LYS A 176 3.29 5.93 14.21
CA LYS A 176 3.71 7.34 14.25
C LYS A 176 2.51 8.29 14.26
N LEU A 177 1.45 7.93 13.54
CA LEU A 177 0.20 8.68 13.53
C LEU A 177 -0.40 8.77 14.94
N SER A 178 -0.52 7.64 15.64
CA SER A 178 -1.01 7.57 17.01
C SER A 178 -0.15 8.40 17.96
N ASP A 179 1.18 8.29 17.87
CA ASP A 179 2.13 9.05 18.69
C ASP A 179 2.01 10.57 18.46
N CYS A 180 1.90 10.99 17.20
CA CYS A 180 1.76 12.39 16.82
C CYS A 180 0.43 12.98 17.30
N LEU A 181 -0.69 12.31 16.99
CA LEU A 181 -2.04 12.75 17.37
C LEU A 181 -2.15 12.96 18.88
N TYR A 182 -1.66 12.02 19.68
CA TYR A 182 -1.77 12.11 21.13
C TYR A 182 -0.94 13.26 21.69
N HIS A 183 0.36 13.32 21.36
CA HIS A 183 1.28 14.26 22.02
C HIS A 183 1.28 15.67 21.42
N LYS A 184 0.77 15.87 20.21
CA LYS A 184 0.81 17.18 19.52
C LYS A 184 -0.55 17.81 19.29
N HIS A 185 -1.60 17.01 19.29
CA HIS A 185 -2.97 17.45 19.04
C HIS A 185 -3.95 17.03 20.14
N ASN A 186 -3.49 16.36 21.19
CA ASN A 186 -4.32 15.83 22.28
C ASN A 186 -5.46 14.93 21.76
N VAL A 187 -5.19 14.10 20.76
CA VAL A 187 -6.14 13.16 20.17
C VAL A 187 -5.70 11.71 20.41
N LYS A 188 -6.51 10.92 21.12
CA LYS A 188 -6.25 9.51 21.44
C LYS A 188 -6.87 8.58 20.39
N LEU A 189 -6.16 8.37 19.29
CA LEU A 189 -6.59 7.48 18.20
C LEU A 189 -7.09 6.13 18.73
N LYS A 190 -8.32 5.74 18.35
CA LYS A 190 -9.00 4.50 18.79
C LYS A 190 -9.73 3.85 17.62
N SER A 191 -10.03 2.55 17.71
CA SER A 191 -10.80 1.78 16.71
C SER A 191 -10.16 1.85 15.33
N VAL A 192 -9.08 1.09 15.14
CA VAL A 192 -8.26 1.11 13.92
C VAL A 192 -8.28 -0.25 13.25
N PHE A 193 -8.39 -0.26 11.92
CA PHE A 193 -8.02 -1.39 11.06
C PHE A 193 -6.67 -1.07 10.42
N ASP A 194 -5.60 -1.74 10.85
CA ASP A 194 -4.26 -1.48 10.32
C ASP A 194 -3.88 -2.51 9.25
N THR A 195 -3.75 -2.06 8.01
CA THR A 195 -3.41 -2.90 6.86
C THR A 195 -2.01 -3.51 6.94
N GLN A 196 -1.05 -2.89 7.64
CA GLN A 196 0.26 -3.49 7.88
C GLN A 196 0.15 -4.65 8.88
N VAL A 197 -0.69 -4.51 9.91
CA VAL A 197 -0.99 -5.61 10.83
C VAL A 197 -1.72 -6.73 10.09
N GLY A 198 -2.68 -6.41 9.23
CA GLY A 198 -3.37 -7.40 8.40
C GLY A 198 -2.41 -8.22 7.53
N ASP A 199 -1.44 -7.59 6.88
CA ASP A 199 -0.39 -8.29 6.11
C ASP A 199 0.43 -9.26 6.97
N LEU A 200 0.76 -8.88 8.21
CA LEU A 200 1.48 -9.74 9.14
C LEU A 200 0.64 -10.96 9.54
N ILE A 201 -0.66 -10.79 9.79
CA ILE A 201 -1.57 -11.89 10.10
C ILE A 201 -1.70 -12.84 8.91
N ILE A 202 -1.91 -12.31 7.69
CA ILE A 202 -1.98 -13.11 6.46
C ILE A 202 -0.67 -13.90 6.28
N THR A 203 0.48 -13.25 6.44
CA THR A 203 1.79 -13.89 6.29
C THR A 203 2.01 -14.99 7.34
N LYS A 204 1.63 -14.76 8.60
CA LYS A 204 1.69 -15.76 9.67
C LYS A 204 0.79 -16.95 9.37
N ASN A 205 -0.44 -16.71 8.90
CA ASN A 205 -1.39 -17.78 8.58
C ASN A 205 -0.87 -18.64 7.40
N LYS A 206 -0.24 -18.02 6.40
CA LYS A 206 0.35 -18.70 5.23
C LYS A 206 1.66 -19.45 5.55
N LYS A 207 2.52 -18.89 6.40
CA LYS A 207 3.90 -19.38 6.61
C LYS A 207 4.15 -19.96 8.01
N VAL A 208 3.14 -20.02 8.86
CA VAL A 208 3.19 -20.38 10.30
C VAL A 208 3.98 -19.36 11.16
N THR A 209 5.04 -18.78 10.63
CA THR A 209 5.90 -17.79 11.30
C THR A 209 5.67 -16.37 10.78
N LEU A 210 5.86 -15.37 11.64
CA LEU A 210 5.90 -13.97 11.24
C LEU A 210 7.21 -13.63 10.51
N PRO A 211 7.18 -12.68 9.55
CA PRO A 211 8.39 -12.19 8.92
C PRO A 211 9.22 -11.32 9.88
N ASN A 212 10.51 -11.12 9.57
CA ASN A 212 11.40 -10.25 10.32
C ASN A 212 11.30 -8.76 9.93
N LYS A 213 10.64 -8.45 8.81
CA LYS A 213 10.40 -7.10 8.31
C LYS A 213 8.92 -6.91 8.02
N VAL A 214 8.45 -5.68 8.22
CA VAL A 214 7.11 -5.23 7.80
C VAL A 214 7.16 -4.70 6.38
N LYS A 215 6.01 -4.69 5.70
CA LYS A 215 5.88 -4.12 4.36
C LYS A 215 5.39 -2.68 4.41
N SER A 216 5.86 -1.84 3.51
CA SER A 216 5.36 -0.48 3.30
C SER A 216 3.98 -0.49 2.64
N LEU A 217 3.32 0.67 2.63
CA LEU A 217 2.05 0.84 1.92
C LEU A 217 2.20 0.50 0.43
N GLY A 218 3.27 0.99 -0.21
CA GLY A 218 3.57 0.71 -1.61
C GLY A 218 3.76 -0.79 -1.88
N GLU A 219 4.51 -1.49 -1.02
CA GLU A 219 4.70 -2.94 -1.13
C GLU A 219 3.39 -3.71 -0.97
N CYS A 220 2.53 -3.33 -0.02
CA CYS A 220 1.21 -3.94 0.13
C CYS A 220 0.31 -3.67 -1.08
N LEU A 221 0.29 -2.45 -1.61
CA LEU A 221 -0.47 -2.14 -2.83
C LEU A 221 -0.01 -2.96 -4.04
N THR A 222 1.30 -3.14 -4.21
CA THR A 222 1.83 -4.02 -5.25
C THR A 222 1.44 -5.48 -5.00
N ASN A 223 1.55 -5.97 -3.77
CA ASN A 223 1.32 -7.39 -3.47
C ASN A 223 -0.16 -7.79 -3.49
N TYR A 224 -1.06 -6.95 -2.99
CA TYR A 224 -2.48 -7.25 -2.86
C TYR A 224 -3.31 -6.75 -4.05
N LEU A 225 -2.94 -5.61 -4.66
CA LEU A 225 -3.72 -5.00 -5.75
C LEU A 225 -3.00 -5.07 -7.10
N GLY A 226 -1.70 -5.41 -7.14
CA GLY A 226 -0.92 -5.47 -8.38
C GLY A 226 -0.46 -4.10 -8.89
N LEU A 227 -0.52 -3.04 -8.06
CA LEU A 227 -0.11 -1.69 -8.46
C LEU A 227 1.41 -1.57 -8.65
N GLN A 228 1.84 -0.56 -9.41
CA GLN A 228 3.27 -0.26 -9.60
C GLN A 228 3.92 0.21 -8.29
N GLN A 229 5.19 -0.14 -8.07
CA GLN A 229 5.91 0.14 -6.81
C GLN A 229 6.00 1.64 -6.49
N ASN A 230 6.01 2.51 -7.50
CA ASN A 230 6.09 3.96 -7.37
C ASN A 230 4.71 4.65 -7.30
N THR A 231 3.65 3.92 -6.96
CA THR A 231 2.30 4.51 -6.80
C THR A 231 2.24 5.51 -5.66
N ILE A 232 3.02 5.28 -4.59
CA ILE A 232 3.06 6.10 -3.39
C ILE A 232 4.24 7.07 -3.45
N ASP A 233 3.98 8.34 -3.16
CA ASP A 233 5.03 9.32 -2.91
C ASP A 233 5.42 9.24 -1.43
N GLU A 234 6.45 8.43 -1.13
CA GLU A 234 6.94 8.22 0.24
C GLU A 234 7.72 9.43 0.80
N LYS A 235 8.09 10.40 -0.05
CA LYS A 235 9.01 11.49 0.30
C LYS A 235 8.42 12.85 -0.05
N LEU A 236 7.31 13.19 0.60
CA LEU A 236 6.76 14.54 0.56
C LEU A 236 7.81 15.55 1.06
N ASP A 237 7.99 16.63 0.30
CA ASP A 237 8.93 17.70 0.65
C ASP A 237 8.50 18.37 1.97
N ILE A 238 9.38 18.34 2.96
CA ILE A 238 9.10 18.80 4.33
C ILE A 238 8.83 20.30 4.34
N VAL A 239 9.61 21.08 3.57
CA VAL A 239 9.49 22.55 3.53
C VAL A 239 8.18 22.93 2.87
N GLN A 240 7.91 22.39 1.67
CA GLN A 240 6.67 22.65 0.93
C GLN A 240 5.42 22.18 1.68
N SER A 241 5.53 21.13 2.51
CA SER A 241 4.42 20.67 3.36
C SER A 241 4.00 21.72 4.40
N THR A 242 4.92 22.61 4.79
CA THR A 242 4.67 23.69 5.76
C THR A 242 4.42 25.06 5.13
N GLU A 243 4.69 25.22 3.83
CA GLU A 243 4.41 26.48 3.13
C GLU A 243 2.93 26.64 2.80
N ARG A 244 2.47 27.90 2.76
CA ARG A 244 1.10 28.25 2.35
C ARG A 244 1.12 29.34 1.27
N PRO A 245 0.27 29.24 0.23
CA PRO A 245 -0.74 28.19 -0.01
C PRO A 245 -0.15 26.79 -0.24
N LEU A 246 -0.83 25.74 0.25
CA LEU A 246 -0.34 24.36 0.08
C LEU A 246 -0.36 23.99 -1.42
N SER A 247 0.80 23.60 -1.94
CA SER A 247 0.99 23.42 -3.37
C SER A 247 0.07 22.32 -3.93
N VAL A 248 -0.39 22.51 -5.18
CA VAL A 248 -1.22 21.52 -5.88
C VAL A 248 -0.50 20.16 -5.96
N LYS A 249 0.82 20.17 -6.21
CA LYS A 249 1.64 18.96 -6.23
C LYS A 249 1.56 18.17 -4.92
N ILE A 250 1.66 18.83 -3.78
CA ILE A 250 1.56 18.15 -2.46
C ILE A 250 0.15 17.61 -2.27
N LYS A 251 -0.90 18.40 -2.55
CA LYS A 251 -2.30 17.96 -2.42
C LYS A 251 -2.62 16.74 -3.30
N ASP A 252 -2.17 16.74 -4.54
CA ASP A 252 -2.36 15.60 -5.45
C ASP A 252 -1.64 14.35 -4.94
N SER A 253 -0.47 14.51 -4.32
CA SER A 253 0.31 13.40 -3.76
C SER A 253 -0.35 12.82 -2.51
N LEU A 254 -0.85 13.69 -1.62
CA LEU A 254 -1.64 13.30 -0.45
C LEU A 254 -2.90 12.52 -0.83
N ALA A 255 -3.62 12.99 -1.85
CA ALA A 255 -4.81 12.31 -2.34
C ALA A 255 -4.48 10.95 -2.96
N ARG A 256 -3.42 10.85 -3.77
CA ARG A 256 -2.97 9.56 -4.32
C ARG A 256 -2.54 8.57 -3.25
N ASN A 257 -1.83 9.02 -2.22
CA ASN A 257 -1.32 8.17 -1.15
C ASN A 257 -2.42 7.50 -0.33
N ILE A 258 -3.60 8.13 -0.18
CA ILE A 258 -4.73 7.55 0.57
C ILE A 258 -5.75 6.81 -0.32
N ALA A 259 -5.78 7.08 -1.63
CA ALA A 259 -6.91 6.69 -2.50
C ALA A 259 -7.19 5.19 -2.52
N PHE A 260 -6.16 4.35 -2.45
CA PHE A 260 -6.30 2.90 -2.48
C PHE A 260 -6.44 2.26 -1.09
N LEU A 261 -6.41 3.05 -0.01
CA LEU A 261 -6.32 2.51 1.34
C LEU A 261 -7.61 1.80 1.80
N HIS A 262 -8.78 2.29 1.38
CA HIS A 262 -10.06 1.60 1.59
C HIS A 262 -10.07 0.24 0.93
N HIS A 263 -9.85 0.20 -0.38
CA HIS A 263 -9.88 -1.06 -1.13
C HIS A 263 -8.77 -2.04 -0.72
N LEU A 264 -7.59 -1.54 -0.35
CA LEU A 264 -6.54 -2.38 0.23
C LEU A 264 -7.02 -3.05 1.53
N SER A 265 -7.76 -2.32 2.37
CA SER A 265 -8.29 -2.86 3.62
C SER A 265 -9.36 -3.92 3.42
N GLU A 266 -10.21 -3.76 2.42
CA GLU A 266 -11.22 -4.76 2.02
C GLU A 266 -10.53 -6.06 1.60
N VAL A 267 -9.58 -5.98 0.65
CA VAL A 267 -8.84 -7.15 0.17
C VAL A 267 -8.05 -7.81 1.31
N ILE A 268 -7.41 -7.03 2.18
CA ILE A 268 -6.70 -7.59 3.34
C ILE A 268 -7.67 -8.24 4.32
N ASN A 269 -8.86 -7.67 4.55
CA ASN A 269 -9.87 -8.26 5.42
C ASN A 269 -10.37 -9.60 4.85
N GLU A 270 -10.64 -9.66 3.55
CA GLU A 270 -11.04 -10.89 2.86
C GLU A 270 -9.93 -11.95 2.94
N GLU A 271 -8.69 -11.59 2.65
CA GLU A 271 -7.54 -12.49 2.72
C GLU A 271 -7.33 -13.04 4.15
N MET A 272 -7.47 -12.21 5.18
CA MET A 272 -7.40 -12.68 6.57
C MET A 272 -8.49 -13.71 6.89
N GLN A 273 -9.64 -13.62 6.24
CA GLN A 273 -10.80 -14.48 6.43
C GLN A 273 -10.90 -15.62 5.42
N LEU A 274 -9.91 -15.80 4.53
CA LEU A 274 -9.94 -16.86 3.51
C LEU A 274 -10.16 -18.28 4.06
N PRO A 275 -9.54 -18.70 5.18
CA PRO A 275 -9.84 -19.99 5.79
C PRO A 275 -11.33 -20.13 6.14
N PHE A 276 -11.97 -19.06 6.62
CA PHE A 276 -13.40 -19.05 6.90
C PHE A 276 -14.22 -19.21 5.61
N TYR A 277 -13.92 -18.43 4.56
CA TYR A 277 -14.64 -18.53 3.28
C TYR A 277 -14.50 -19.91 2.63
N ARG A 278 -13.30 -20.50 2.62
CA ARG A 278 -13.10 -21.88 2.12
C ARG A 278 -13.84 -22.91 2.97
N GLY A 279 -13.90 -22.70 4.29
CA GLY A 279 -14.70 -23.54 5.18
C GLY A 279 -16.21 -23.46 4.88
N VAL A 280 -16.72 -22.26 4.58
CA VAL A 280 -18.12 -22.07 4.15
C VAL A 280 -18.38 -22.78 2.83
N GLU A 281 -17.49 -22.64 1.84
CA GLU A 281 -17.62 -23.34 0.55
C GLU A 281 -17.63 -24.86 0.73
N CYS A 282 -16.75 -25.39 1.60
CA CYS A 282 -16.75 -26.81 1.97
C CYS A 282 -18.11 -27.24 2.54
N TYR A 283 -18.74 -26.43 3.38
CA TYR A 283 -20.07 -26.71 3.92
C TYR A 283 -21.18 -26.67 2.86
N ILE A 284 -21.13 -25.68 1.94
CA ILE A 284 -22.08 -25.55 0.83
C ILE A 284 -22.05 -26.80 -0.06
N GLU A 285 -20.86 -27.32 -0.37
CA GLU A 285 -20.68 -28.44 -1.28
C GLU A 285 -20.84 -29.82 -0.63
N ASN A 286 -20.55 -29.96 0.67
CA ASN A 286 -20.42 -31.27 1.35
C ASN A 286 -21.56 -32.26 1.04
N ILE A 287 -22.81 -31.81 1.20
CA ILE A 287 -23.99 -32.64 0.91
C ILE A 287 -24.48 -32.41 -0.52
N ARG A 288 -24.50 -31.15 -0.98
CA ARG A 288 -25.07 -30.75 -2.28
C ARG A 288 -24.39 -31.43 -3.47
N SER A 289 -23.08 -31.65 -3.40
CA SER A 289 -22.29 -32.27 -4.47
C SER A 289 -22.17 -33.80 -4.36
N SER A 290 -22.68 -34.40 -3.29
CA SER A 290 -22.62 -35.85 -3.06
C SER A 290 -23.73 -36.57 -3.84
N ASP A 291 -23.49 -37.83 -4.21
CA ASP A 291 -24.57 -38.71 -4.68
C ASP A 291 -25.61 -38.96 -3.58
N ASP A 292 -26.81 -39.41 -3.96
CA ASP A 292 -27.95 -39.56 -3.04
C ASP A 292 -27.64 -40.48 -1.84
N PHE A 293 -26.83 -41.53 -2.03
CA PHE A 293 -26.48 -42.44 -0.95
C PHE A 293 -25.58 -41.75 0.07
N LYS A 294 -24.50 -41.10 -0.39
CA LYS A 294 -23.58 -40.35 0.47
C LYS A 294 -24.27 -39.14 1.11
N ALA A 295 -25.12 -38.43 0.37
CA ALA A 295 -25.89 -37.30 0.88
C ALA A 295 -26.78 -37.73 2.06
N TRP A 296 -27.49 -38.85 1.94
CA TRP A 296 -28.30 -39.41 3.03
C TRP A 296 -27.46 -39.80 4.24
N GLU A 297 -26.30 -40.45 4.04
CA GLU A 297 -25.36 -40.77 5.12
C GLU A 297 -24.88 -39.51 5.86
N LEU A 298 -24.51 -38.46 5.12
CA LEU A 298 -24.02 -37.20 5.69
C LEU A 298 -25.10 -36.46 6.49
N CYS A 299 -26.37 -36.52 6.05
CA CYS A 299 -27.51 -36.01 6.83
C CYS A 299 -27.64 -36.68 8.21
N GLY A 300 -27.21 -37.94 8.36
CA GLY A 300 -27.17 -38.64 9.64
C GLY A 300 -25.97 -38.28 10.53
N LYS A 301 -25.01 -37.47 10.04
CA LYS A 301 -23.73 -37.15 10.70
C LYS A 301 -23.47 -35.64 10.83
N LEU A 302 -24.51 -34.81 10.86
CA LEU A 302 -24.38 -33.34 10.91
C LEU A 302 -23.68 -32.78 12.16
N ASN A 303 -23.55 -33.58 13.23
CA ASN A 303 -22.77 -33.23 14.42
C ASN A 303 -21.25 -33.39 14.22
N GLN A 304 -20.81 -33.92 13.08
CA GLN A 304 -19.41 -34.06 12.69
C GLN A 304 -19.04 -33.02 11.63
N ILE A 305 -17.77 -32.59 11.67
CA ILE A 305 -17.22 -31.71 10.64
C ILE A 305 -17.06 -32.52 9.33
N PRO A 306 -17.31 -31.93 8.14
CA PRO A 306 -16.99 -32.56 6.86
C PRO A 306 -15.55 -33.07 6.82
N LYS A 307 -15.31 -34.21 6.18
CA LYS A 307 -13.99 -34.87 6.17
C LYS A 307 -12.92 -33.98 5.52
N GLU A 308 -13.34 -33.22 4.52
CA GLU A 308 -12.53 -32.37 3.65
C GLU A 308 -12.28 -30.98 4.28
N PHE A 309 -12.98 -30.63 5.37
CA PHE A 309 -12.96 -29.29 5.95
C PHE A 309 -11.55 -28.85 6.38
N ARG A 310 -10.76 -29.75 6.99
CA ARG A 310 -9.39 -29.43 7.43
C ARG A 310 -8.51 -29.02 6.25
N ASN A 311 -8.56 -29.78 5.16
CA ASN A 311 -7.84 -29.45 3.93
C ASN A 311 -8.37 -28.17 3.28
N ALA A 312 -9.67 -27.87 3.39
CA ALA A 312 -10.25 -26.68 2.81
C ALA A 312 -9.77 -25.39 3.51
N ILE A 313 -9.61 -25.41 4.84
CA ILE A 313 -9.23 -24.21 5.60
C ILE A 313 -7.73 -23.98 5.67
N ASP A 314 -6.90 -25.01 5.46
CA ASP A 314 -5.45 -24.88 5.39
C ASP A 314 -5.02 -23.90 4.28
N TYR A 315 -3.91 -23.21 4.51
CA TYR A 315 -3.40 -22.14 3.65
C TYR A 315 -2.29 -22.60 2.70
#